data_AF-A0A968RMG0-F1
#
_entry.id   AF-A0A968RMG0-F1
#
_cell.length_a   1.000
_cell.length_b   1.000
_cell.length_c   1.000
_cell.angle_alpha   90.00
_cell.angle_beta   90.00
_cell.angle_gamma   90.00
#
_symmetry.space_group_name_H-M   'P 1'
#
loop_
_entity.id
_entity.type
_entity.pdbx_description
1 polymer ?
#
loop_
_entity_poly.entity_id
_entity_poly.type
_entity_poly.pdbx_seq_one_letter_code
_entity_poly.pdbx_strand_id
1 'polypeptide(L)'
;MTNSTWLIIGGAWFLISPAFITRSGHLALCAHWLLIWAIWIYYVPRLAVQKYKMTLWNVGIAALIQPYLLAMSLGIHFATLWKGIIDKQVTLKKAILLFLFYIPLIGVCWFIAGNFNIPLSSNSAGGYEVYSANLNVFWNSGGFAQIFPGFPWATSGQSEGYSYLGAGTIILVTLMSFYYLFAKQVKIYVQPIWIVIALMTIYALSNVVTFNEYIVIKYFGFPKFITDVFRGSGRFIWGLHYFLVFVAIKLVHDSKLPIVVKHFLFVSAFALQVYDLKDFFYADHYKIASYTPKINEEVWADLTKGAERLVMYPPYQWGYGSEFDFFDFANVAVENKLDITTGYLARNHRKARNEYRHVLDSLLEKGTDLGEEQNSIFVSNEQYAYRLDKLYKNNLVKAFKFDTYILAVPIVLKDNIAYLERHPEQFYPITIEREGMAEFLEKHENHIVFFTIRDEGTHQLCEEAKTYLRNAGAKVDSLVFKDAYVGVFLKGEVVFDEYSKNFQLEKSWEAGTVLENGVYSFQNQ
;
A
#
# COMPACT_ATOMS: atom_id res chain seq x y z
N MET A 1 39.40 7.87 24.03
CA MET A 1 38.25 7.11 23.50
C MET A 1 38.51 6.81 22.04
N THR A 2 38.32 5.55 21.64
CA THR A 2 38.79 4.93 20.39
C THR A 2 37.87 5.24 19.20
N ASN A 3 38.33 4.93 17.98
CA ASN A 3 37.50 4.89 16.75
C ASN A 3 36.17 4.13 16.96
N SER A 4 36.09 3.23 17.94
CA SER A 4 34.90 2.45 18.29
C SER A 4 33.68 3.30 18.66
N THR A 5 33.85 4.43 19.38
CA THR A 5 32.70 5.28 19.79
C THR A 5 32.03 5.92 18.57
N TRP A 6 32.82 6.46 17.65
CA TRP A 6 32.34 7.06 16.41
C TRP A 6 31.62 6.03 15.53
N LEU A 7 32.14 4.81 15.46
CA LEU A 7 31.52 3.73 14.70
C LEU A 7 30.19 3.27 15.31
N ILE A 8 30.14 3.04 16.62
CA ILE A 8 28.93 2.55 17.30
C ILE A 8 27.83 3.60 17.28
N ILE A 9 28.12 4.81 17.76
CA ILE A 9 27.12 5.89 17.83
C ILE A 9 26.76 6.38 16.43
N GLY A 10 27.73 6.49 15.52
CA GLY A 10 27.47 6.87 14.13
C GLY A 10 26.58 5.84 13.42
N GLY A 11 26.85 4.55 13.60
CA GLY A 11 26.01 3.48 13.07
C GLY A 11 24.59 3.51 13.66
N ALA A 12 24.48 3.66 14.99
CA ALA A 12 23.20 3.80 15.67
C ALA A 12 22.41 5.01 15.18
N TRP A 13 23.08 6.12 14.85
CA TRP A 13 22.45 7.32 14.29
C TRP A 13 21.69 7.05 13.00
N PHE A 14 22.28 6.28 12.08
CA PHE A 14 21.62 5.90 10.84
C PHE A 14 20.50 4.89 11.06
N LEU A 15 20.64 3.98 12.05
CA LEU A 15 19.59 3.02 12.41
C LEU A 15 18.34 3.70 13.00
N ILE A 16 18.52 4.77 13.76
CA ILE A 16 17.41 5.54 14.35
C ILE A 16 16.92 6.69 13.44
N SER A 17 17.31 6.71 12.17
CA SER A 17 16.86 7.74 11.23
C SER A 17 15.32 7.73 11.11
N PRO A 18 14.62 8.86 11.35
CA PRO A 18 13.15 8.90 11.25
C PRO A 18 12.64 8.59 9.83
N ALA A 19 13.41 8.97 8.81
CA ALA A 19 13.11 8.63 7.42
C ALA A 19 13.08 7.11 7.18
N PHE A 20 13.91 6.34 7.91
CA PHE A 20 13.90 4.88 7.88
C PHE A 20 12.78 4.29 8.74
N ILE A 21 12.67 4.70 10.01
CA ILE A 21 11.72 4.10 10.97
C ILE A 21 10.28 4.18 10.45
N THR A 22 9.88 5.32 9.89
CA THR A 22 8.52 5.54 9.35
C THR A 22 8.19 4.75 8.08
N ARG A 23 9.12 3.93 7.58
CA ARG A 23 8.88 2.99 6.47
C ARG A 23 8.62 1.56 6.96
N SER A 24 8.66 1.31 8.28
CA SER A 24 8.20 0.06 8.88
C SER A 24 6.81 -0.30 8.34
N GLY A 25 6.67 -1.47 7.70
CA GLY A 25 5.44 -1.86 6.98
C GLY A 25 5.58 -1.85 5.45
N HIS A 26 6.58 -1.14 4.91
CA HIS A 26 6.97 -1.19 3.50
C HIS A 26 8.35 -1.85 3.35
N LEU A 27 8.39 -3.18 3.46
CA LEU A 27 9.63 -3.97 3.54
C LEU A 27 10.67 -3.61 2.46
N ALA A 28 10.26 -3.50 1.19
CA ALA A 28 11.17 -3.14 0.10
C ALA A 28 11.70 -1.69 0.18
N LEU A 29 10.92 -0.77 0.75
CA LEU A 29 11.34 0.63 0.95
C LEU A 29 12.25 0.78 2.18
N CYS A 30 12.26 -0.17 3.12
CA CYS A 30 13.15 -0.14 4.29
C CYS A 30 14.64 -0.32 3.96
N ALA A 31 15.00 -0.70 2.72
CA ALA A 31 16.39 -0.93 2.32
C ALA A 31 17.23 0.35 2.14
N HIS A 32 17.03 1.36 3.00
CA HIS A 32 17.75 2.65 2.97
C HIS A 32 19.28 2.48 3.13
N TRP A 33 19.73 1.36 3.70
CA TRP A 33 21.15 0.99 3.74
C TRP A 33 21.80 0.95 2.34
N LEU A 34 21.02 0.74 1.27
CA LEU A 34 21.51 0.84 -0.11
C LEU A 34 21.98 2.26 -0.48
N LEU A 35 21.26 3.29 0.01
CA LEU A 35 21.62 4.69 -0.19
C LEU A 35 22.87 5.04 0.62
N ILE A 36 22.92 4.60 1.88
CA ILE A 36 24.09 4.78 2.76
C ILE A 36 25.31 4.09 2.13
N TRP A 37 25.14 2.87 1.60
CA TRP A 37 26.19 2.13 0.92
C TRP A 37 26.69 2.86 -0.34
N ALA A 38 25.80 3.43 -1.15
CA ALA A 38 26.16 4.23 -2.32
C ALA A 38 26.92 5.51 -1.93
N ILE A 39 26.47 6.25 -0.90
CA ILE A 39 27.17 7.43 -0.35
C ILE A 39 28.55 7.04 0.15
N TRP A 40 28.67 5.92 0.88
CA TRP A 40 29.96 5.43 1.37
C TRP A 40 30.91 5.11 0.20
N ILE A 41 30.43 4.39 -0.83
CA ILE A 41 31.23 4.10 -2.03
C ILE A 41 31.75 5.40 -2.65
N TYR A 42 30.93 6.44 -2.78
CA TYR A 42 31.36 7.74 -3.32
C TYR A 42 32.59 8.31 -2.58
N TYR A 43 32.62 8.21 -1.26
CA TYR A 43 33.72 8.71 -0.42
C TYR A 43 34.93 7.79 -0.30
N VAL A 44 34.87 6.53 -0.77
CA VAL A 44 36.05 5.66 -0.86
C VAL A 44 37.11 6.32 -1.77
N PRO A 45 38.34 6.60 -1.31
CA PRO A 45 39.27 7.51 -1.98
C PRO A 45 39.78 7.09 -3.36
N ARG A 46 39.90 5.78 -3.62
CA ARG A 46 40.46 5.26 -4.88
C ARG A 46 39.45 4.44 -5.65
N LEU A 47 39.30 4.74 -6.93
CA LEU A 47 38.64 3.90 -7.94
C LEU A 47 39.53 2.69 -8.30
N ALA A 48 39.62 1.75 -7.37
CA ALA A 48 40.15 0.42 -7.65
C ALA A 48 39.07 -0.48 -8.27
N VAL A 49 39.49 -1.61 -8.85
CA VAL A 49 38.57 -2.67 -9.33
C VAL A 49 37.53 -3.05 -8.26
N GLN A 50 37.95 -3.10 -7.00
CA GLN A 50 37.06 -3.37 -5.86
C GLN A 50 35.91 -2.36 -5.76
N LYS A 51 36.18 -1.05 -5.94
CA LYS A 51 35.16 0.00 -5.87
C LYS A 51 34.09 -0.20 -6.94
N TYR A 52 34.48 -0.57 -8.16
CA TYR A 52 33.53 -0.90 -9.23
C TYR A 52 32.73 -2.17 -8.95
N LYS A 53 33.36 -3.21 -8.40
CA LYS A 53 32.62 -4.40 -7.97
C LYS A 53 31.55 -4.05 -6.94
N MET A 54 31.86 -3.15 -6.02
CA MET A 54 30.89 -2.68 -5.02
C MET A 54 29.75 -1.87 -5.62
N THR A 55 30.01 -1.03 -6.65
CA THR A 55 28.92 -0.34 -7.36
C THR A 55 28.02 -1.32 -8.11
N LEU A 56 28.58 -2.35 -8.75
CA LEU A 56 27.81 -3.40 -9.42
C LEU A 56 26.93 -4.16 -8.43
N TRP A 57 27.47 -4.57 -7.28
CA TRP A 57 26.67 -5.22 -6.24
C TRP A 57 25.55 -4.33 -5.71
N ASN A 58 25.85 -3.06 -5.43
CA ASN A 58 24.84 -2.12 -4.96
C ASN A 58 23.73 -1.92 -6.00
N VAL A 59 24.06 -1.77 -7.28
CA VAL A 59 23.09 -1.63 -8.38
C VAL A 59 22.26 -2.91 -8.55
N GLY A 60 22.90 -4.08 -8.59
CA GLY A 60 22.18 -5.35 -8.77
C GLY A 60 21.22 -5.64 -7.62
N ILE A 61 21.66 -5.44 -6.37
CA ILE A 61 20.79 -5.63 -5.20
C ILE A 61 19.68 -4.58 -5.18
N ALA A 62 19.97 -3.31 -5.44
CA ALA A 62 18.95 -2.28 -5.51
C ALA A 62 17.90 -2.56 -6.62
N ALA A 63 18.33 -3.11 -7.75
CA ALA A 63 17.44 -3.48 -8.85
C ALA A 63 16.48 -4.62 -8.49
N LEU A 64 16.91 -5.56 -7.65
CA LEU A 64 16.08 -6.66 -7.15
C LEU A 64 15.15 -6.23 -6.00
N ILE A 65 15.52 -5.21 -5.24
CA ILE A 65 14.75 -4.76 -4.07
C ILE A 65 13.70 -3.72 -4.45
N GLN A 66 14.09 -2.57 -5.03
CA GLN A 66 13.18 -1.44 -5.20
C GLN A 66 13.68 -0.41 -6.23
N PRO A 67 12.93 -0.16 -7.33
CA PRO A 67 13.28 0.83 -8.35
C PRO A 67 13.60 2.25 -7.86
N TYR A 68 12.95 2.77 -6.81
CA TYR A 68 13.28 4.10 -6.26
C TYR A 68 14.69 4.16 -5.66
N LEU A 69 15.07 3.13 -4.89
CA LEU A 69 16.41 3.03 -4.31
C LEU A 69 17.46 2.78 -5.39
N LEU A 70 17.14 2.00 -6.42
CA LEU A 70 17.98 1.85 -7.62
C LEU A 70 18.25 3.20 -8.29
N ALA A 71 17.21 3.98 -8.57
CA ALA A 71 17.35 5.27 -9.24
C ALA A 71 18.23 6.25 -8.44
N MET A 72 18.02 6.32 -7.12
CA MET A 72 18.86 7.14 -6.24
C MET A 72 20.31 6.63 -6.21
N SER A 73 20.53 5.32 -6.07
CA SER A 73 21.87 4.73 -6.12
C SER A 73 22.58 5.00 -7.45
N LEU A 74 21.88 4.90 -8.59
CA LEU A 74 22.44 5.21 -9.91
C LEU A 74 22.88 6.66 -10.01
N GLY A 75 22.11 7.62 -9.47
CA GLY A 75 22.52 9.01 -9.39
C GLY A 75 23.80 9.20 -8.58
N ILE A 76 23.92 8.54 -7.43
CA ILE A 76 25.13 8.61 -6.59
C ILE A 76 26.34 7.92 -7.27
N HIS A 77 26.12 6.82 -7.98
CA HIS A 77 27.16 6.16 -8.78
C HIS A 77 27.58 6.99 -9.98
N PHE A 78 26.66 7.75 -10.60
CA PHE A 78 26.97 8.75 -11.60
C PHE A 78 27.90 9.83 -11.01
N ALA A 79 27.57 10.38 -9.84
CA ALA A 79 28.45 11.31 -9.13
C ALA A 79 29.84 10.68 -8.82
N THR A 80 29.87 9.39 -8.49
CA THR A 80 31.12 8.66 -8.22
C THR A 80 32.03 8.58 -9.45
N LEU A 81 31.46 8.28 -10.63
CA LEU A 81 32.19 8.25 -11.88
C LEU A 81 32.61 9.67 -12.32
N TRP A 82 31.73 10.65 -12.16
CA TRP A 82 32.03 12.06 -12.45
C TRP A 82 33.21 12.55 -11.60
N LYS A 83 33.19 12.28 -10.29
CA LYS A 83 34.33 12.58 -9.41
C LYS A 83 35.60 11.88 -9.89
N GLY A 84 35.50 10.62 -10.31
CA GLY A 84 36.63 9.87 -10.89
C GLY A 84 37.25 10.53 -12.13
N ILE A 85 36.44 11.21 -12.95
CA ILE A 85 36.92 11.98 -14.10
C ILE A 85 37.66 13.24 -13.64
N ILE A 86 37.06 14.01 -12.71
CA ILE A 86 37.67 15.23 -12.15
C ILE A 86 39.01 14.91 -11.48
N ASP A 87 39.04 13.85 -10.70
CA ASP A 87 40.23 13.38 -9.96
C ASP A 87 41.23 12.64 -10.87
N LYS A 88 40.97 12.58 -12.20
CA LYS A 88 41.79 11.88 -13.21
C LYS A 88 42.04 10.40 -12.90
N GLN A 89 41.17 9.76 -12.12
CA GLN A 89 41.22 8.34 -11.81
C GLN A 89 40.64 7.48 -12.94
N VAL A 90 39.75 8.06 -13.77
CA VAL A 90 39.11 7.41 -14.92
C VAL A 90 38.90 8.37 -16.08
N THR A 91 39.04 7.86 -17.31
CA THR A 91 38.75 8.62 -18.53
C THR A 91 37.24 8.69 -18.78
N LEU A 92 36.77 9.74 -19.45
CA LEU A 92 35.36 9.91 -19.82
C LEU A 92 34.81 8.68 -20.57
N LYS A 93 35.57 8.16 -21.55
CA LYS A 93 35.19 6.95 -22.30
C LYS A 93 34.95 5.75 -21.38
N LYS A 94 35.87 5.50 -20.43
CA LYS A 94 35.74 4.37 -19.50
C LYS A 94 34.59 4.60 -18.51
N ALA A 95 34.36 5.84 -18.05
CA ALA A 95 33.21 6.16 -17.20
C ALA A 95 31.88 5.88 -17.92
N ILE A 96 31.75 6.30 -19.19
CA ILE A 96 30.55 6.01 -19.99
C ILE A 96 30.34 4.50 -20.13
N LEU A 97 31.37 3.74 -20.49
CA LEU A 97 31.28 2.29 -20.62
C LEU A 97 30.87 1.60 -19.30
N LEU A 98 31.45 2.04 -18.17
CA LEU A 98 31.10 1.51 -16.85
C LEU A 98 29.66 1.82 -16.46
N PHE A 99 29.17 3.03 -16.77
CA PHE A 99 27.79 3.40 -16.48
C PHE A 99 26.80 2.64 -17.36
N LEU A 100 27.10 2.50 -18.65
CA LEU A 100 26.27 1.72 -19.58
C LEU A 100 26.21 0.24 -19.20
N PHE A 101 27.24 -0.30 -18.54
CA PHE A 101 27.24 -1.68 -18.05
C PHE A 101 26.18 -1.94 -16.96
N TYR A 102 25.66 -0.92 -16.29
CA TYR A 102 24.53 -1.08 -15.36
C TYR A 102 23.24 -1.49 -16.08
N ILE A 103 23.04 -1.11 -17.34
CA ILE A 103 21.81 -1.40 -18.09
C ILE A 103 21.59 -2.91 -18.25
N PRO A 104 22.52 -3.72 -18.82
CA PRO A 104 22.32 -5.16 -18.92
C PRO A 104 22.23 -5.84 -17.56
N LEU A 105 22.96 -5.35 -16.54
CA LEU A 105 22.86 -5.88 -15.17
C LEU A 105 21.44 -5.69 -14.61
N ILE A 106 20.89 -4.48 -14.70
CA ILE A 106 19.51 -4.18 -14.28
C ILE A 106 18.53 -5.04 -15.07
N GLY A 107 18.74 -5.17 -16.39
CA GLY A 107 17.92 -6.02 -17.26
C GLY A 107 17.90 -7.48 -16.80
N VAL A 108 19.05 -8.07 -16.49
CA VAL A 108 19.14 -9.44 -15.96
C VAL A 108 18.45 -9.55 -14.60
N CYS A 109 18.70 -8.61 -13.68
CA CYS A 109 18.04 -8.60 -12.37
C CYS A 109 16.51 -8.52 -12.49
N TRP A 110 16.00 -7.65 -13.37
CA TRP A 110 14.57 -7.48 -13.60
C TRP A 110 13.94 -8.66 -14.34
N PHE A 111 14.69 -9.34 -15.20
CA PHE A 111 14.28 -10.60 -15.81
C PHE A 111 14.09 -11.68 -14.75
N ILE A 112 15.08 -11.86 -13.86
CA ILE A 112 15.01 -12.82 -12.75
C ILE A 112 13.84 -12.49 -11.81
N ALA A 113 13.62 -11.20 -11.52
CA ALA A 113 12.52 -10.75 -10.68
C ALA A 113 11.14 -10.81 -11.37
N GLY A 114 11.04 -11.16 -12.65
CA GLY A 114 9.79 -11.21 -13.39
C GLY A 114 9.17 -9.85 -13.72
N ASN A 115 9.91 -8.74 -13.60
CA ASN A 115 9.40 -7.38 -13.83
C ASN A 115 8.91 -7.14 -15.27
N PHE A 116 9.42 -7.90 -16.25
CA PHE A 116 9.00 -7.79 -17.65
C PHE A 116 7.62 -8.40 -17.94
N ASN A 117 7.02 -9.14 -17.01
CA ASN A 117 5.65 -9.64 -17.14
C ASN A 117 4.58 -8.55 -16.94
N ILE A 118 4.97 -7.37 -16.46
CA ILE A 118 4.08 -6.24 -16.22
C ILE A 118 4.18 -5.27 -17.42
N PRO A 119 3.08 -5.02 -18.16
CA PRO A 119 3.11 -4.09 -19.29
C PRO A 119 3.47 -2.68 -18.85
N LEU A 120 4.21 -1.97 -19.72
CA LEU A 120 4.56 -0.56 -19.53
C LEU A 120 3.34 0.35 -19.32
N SER A 121 2.19 0.03 -19.95
CA SER A 121 0.93 0.75 -19.77
C SER A 121 0.39 0.68 -18.34
N SER A 122 0.86 -0.28 -17.53
CA SER A 122 0.51 -0.39 -16.11
C SER A 122 1.17 0.69 -15.24
N ASN A 123 2.07 1.50 -15.82
CA ASN A 123 2.79 2.57 -15.13
C ASN A 123 2.06 3.91 -15.12
N SER A 124 0.91 4.07 -15.80
CA SER A 124 0.17 5.34 -15.84
C SER A 124 -0.62 5.58 -14.54
N ALA A 125 0.09 5.78 -13.44
CA ALA A 125 -0.51 6.08 -12.16
C ALA A 125 -0.13 7.50 -11.75
N GLY A 126 -1.11 8.40 -11.79
CA GLY A 126 -0.99 9.72 -11.20
C GLY A 126 -0.48 9.64 -9.75
N GLY A 127 0.13 10.73 -9.28
CA GLY A 127 0.67 10.79 -7.92
C GLY A 127 1.89 11.69 -7.76
N TYR A 128 2.55 12.10 -8.84
CA TYR A 128 3.78 12.91 -8.80
C TYR A 128 3.66 14.17 -7.91
N GLU A 129 2.51 14.85 -7.97
CA GLU A 129 2.20 16.04 -7.17
C GLU A 129 1.68 15.70 -5.77
N VAL A 130 1.02 14.55 -5.63
CA VAL A 130 0.37 14.09 -4.39
C VAL A 130 1.37 13.48 -3.42
N TYR A 131 2.29 12.65 -3.89
CA TYR A 131 3.29 11.95 -3.09
C TYR A 131 4.63 12.69 -3.08
N SER A 132 4.57 14.02 -2.89
CA SER A 132 5.70 14.95 -2.93
C SER A 132 6.29 15.21 -1.54
N ALA A 133 7.52 15.72 -1.51
CA ALA A 133 8.13 16.25 -0.30
C ALA A 133 7.64 17.68 -0.05
N ASN A 134 7.34 17.99 1.21
CA ASN A 134 7.06 19.35 1.67
C ASN A 134 8.38 20.10 1.92
N LEU A 135 8.41 21.43 1.80
CA LEU A 135 9.61 22.21 2.11
C LEU A 135 10.02 22.12 3.58
N ASN A 136 9.08 21.82 4.48
CA ASN A 136 9.32 21.71 5.92
C ASN A 136 9.80 20.31 6.38
N VAL A 137 10.01 19.35 5.47
CA VAL A 137 10.22 17.92 5.76
C VAL A 137 11.32 17.61 6.79
N PHE A 138 12.35 18.46 6.90
CA PHE A 138 13.47 18.20 7.78
C PHE A 138 13.22 18.57 9.26
N TRP A 139 12.21 19.39 9.54
CA TRP A 139 11.83 19.81 10.91
C TRP A 139 10.34 19.58 11.24
N ASN A 140 9.57 19.06 10.31
CA ASN A 140 8.21 18.59 10.57
C ASN A 140 8.24 17.15 11.09
N SER A 141 7.96 16.95 12.38
CA SER A 141 7.99 15.62 13.00
C SER A 141 6.76 14.75 12.68
N GLY A 142 5.76 15.31 12.00
CA GLY A 142 4.46 14.64 11.82
C GLY A 142 3.70 14.40 13.13
N GLY A 143 4.14 14.97 14.26
CA GLY A 143 3.52 14.80 15.57
C GLY A 143 4.06 13.61 16.37
N PHE A 144 5.05 12.89 15.85
CA PHE A 144 5.62 11.69 16.48
C PHE A 144 6.85 11.95 17.36
N ALA A 145 7.44 13.17 17.29
CA ALA A 145 8.64 13.51 18.04
C ALA A 145 8.31 14.29 19.32
N GLN A 146 9.20 14.21 20.30
CA GLN A 146 9.03 14.86 21.61
C GLN A 146 9.36 16.35 21.61
N ILE A 147 10.31 16.79 20.78
CA ILE A 147 10.81 18.18 20.80
C ILE A 147 10.18 19.03 19.70
N PHE A 148 10.18 18.53 18.45
CA PHE A 148 9.63 19.28 17.33
C PHE A 148 8.16 18.95 17.10
N PRO A 149 7.30 19.96 16.85
CA PRO A 149 5.89 19.73 16.58
C PRO A 149 5.65 19.10 15.20
N GLY A 150 4.49 18.47 15.06
CA GLY A 150 3.93 18.10 13.77
C GLY A 150 3.28 19.30 13.09
N PHE A 151 3.56 19.49 11.80
CA PHE A 151 2.91 20.47 10.95
C PHE A 151 2.03 19.77 9.91
N PRO A 152 0.92 20.39 9.48
CA PRO A 152 0.04 19.81 8.48
C PRO A 152 0.75 19.61 7.14
N TRP A 153 0.18 18.72 6.32
CA TRP A 153 0.61 18.46 4.95
C TRP A 153 -0.39 19.06 3.96
N ALA A 154 0.08 19.46 2.78
CA ALA A 154 -0.76 20.00 1.72
C ALA A 154 -1.59 18.92 1.01
N THR A 155 -1.13 17.67 1.03
CA THR A 155 -1.83 16.52 0.47
C THR A 155 -1.71 15.32 1.42
N SER A 156 -2.67 14.39 1.34
CA SER A 156 -2.66 13.15 2.15
C SER A 156 -1.49 12.21 1.79
N GLY A 157 -0.84 12.40 0.64
CA GLY A 157 0.26 11.57 0.17
C GLY A 157 1.66 12.03 0.57
N GLN A 158 1.84 13.21 1.18
CA GLN A 158 3.19 13.73 1.47
C GLN A 158 3.97 12.94 2.52
N SER A 159 3.30 12.04 3.25
CA SER A 159 3.95 11.06 4.11
C SER A 159 4.96 10.18 3.35
N GLU A 160 4.83 10.03 2.03
CA GLU A 160 5.80 9.37 1.16
C GLU A 160 7.17 10.06 1.15
N GLY A 161 7.19 11.39 1.29
CA GLY A 161 8.40 12.21 1.40
C GLY A 161 8.81 12.53 2.84
N TYR A 162 8.28 11.83 3.84
CA TYR A 162 8.63 12.07 5.24
C TYR A 162 10.16 11.92 5.46
N SER A 163 10.78 12.92 6.09
CA SER A 163 12.25 12.96 6.29
C SER A 163 12.72 13.84 7.43
N TYR A 164 11.93 13.88 8.51
CA TYR A 164 12.31 14.57 9.74
C TYR A 164 13.73 14.16 10.18
N LEU A 165 14.62 15.13 10.44
CA LEU A 165 16.03 14.84 10.77
C LEU A 165 16.21 14.36 12.21
N GLY A 166 15.28 14.70 13.10
CA GLY A 166 15.44 14.58 14.55
C GLY A 166 16.25 15.73 15.15
N ALA A 167 15.92 16.08 16.39
CA ALA A 167 16.47 17.24 17.08
C ALA A 167 18.00 17.20 17.20
N GLY A 168 18.59 16.04 17.46
CA GLY A 168 20.04 15.87 17.55
C GLY A 168 20.74 16.22 16.24
N THR A 169 20.23 15.74 15.12
CA THR A 169 20.77 16.03 13.79
C THR A 169 20.62 17.51 13.45
N ILE A 170 19.43 18.09 13.71
CA ILE A 170 19.16 19.51 13.45
C ILE A 170 20.17 20.38 14.23
N ILE A 171 20.36 20.12 15.52
CA ILE A 171 21.32 20.87 16.35
C ILE A 171 22.75 20.71 15.83
N LEU A 172 23.19 19.50 15.46
CA LEU A 172 24.53 19.31 14.90
C LEU A 172 24.72 20.09 13.59
N VAL A 173 23.76 20.02 12.67
CA VAL A 173 23.81 20.77 11.41
C VAL A 173 23.91 22.27 11.71
N THR A 174 23.06 22.80 12.59
CA THR A 174 23.04 24.22 12.94
C THR A 174 24.34 24.68 13.60
N LEU A 175 24.79 23.98 14.66
CA LEU A 175 26.01 24.34 15.39
C LEU A 175 27.25 24.26 14.52
N MET A 176 27.38 23.21 13.70
CA MET A 176 28.53 23.06 12.83
C MET A 176 28.50 24.07 11.68
N SER A 177 27.32 24.42 11.16
CA SER A 177 27.20 25.49 10.16
C SER A 177 27.71 26.83 10.72
N PHE A 178 27.27 27.22 11.93
CA PHE A 178 27.76 28.43 12.59
C PHE A 178 29.26 28.36 12.89
N TYR A 179 29.75 27.24 13.43
CA TYR A 179 31.18 27.06 13.72
C TYR A 179 32.06 27.33 12.48
N TYR A 180 31.74 26.70 11.34
CA TYR A 180 32.54 26.88 10.13
C TYR A 180 32.38 28.26 9.50
N LEU A 181 31.18 28.86 9.55
CA LEU A 181 30.90 30.23 9.11
C LEU A 181 31.74 31.24 9.90
N PHE A 182 31.68 31.21 11.23
CA PHE A 182 32.40 32.14 12.10
C PHE A 182 33.91 31.90 12.11
N ALA A 183 34.35 30.65 11.98
CA ALA A 183 35.77 30.33 11.86
C ALA A 183 36.38 30.80 10.53
N LYS A 184 35.59 31.33 9.59
CA LYS A 184 35.98 31.64 8.20
C LYS A 184 36.66 30.44 7.52
N GLN A 185 36.28 29.22 7.91
CA GLN A 185 36.83 27.97 7.39
C GLN A 185 35.93 27.36 6.31
N VAL A 186 34.93 28.10 5.83
CA VAL A 186 34.09 27.69 4.72
C VAL A 186 34.88 27.79 3.42
N LYS A 187 35.44 26.67 2.96
CA LYS A 187 35.85 26.51 1.56
C LYS A 187 34.82 25.64 0.87
N ILE A 188 33.94 26.25 0.07
CA ILE A 188 32.93 25.51 -0.68
C ILE A 188 33.58 24.93 -1.93
N TYR A 189 33.90 23.64 -1.88
CA TYR A 189 34.21 22.86 -3.07
C TYR A 189 32.99 22.03 -3.42
N VAL A 190 32.22 22.47 -4.42
CA VAL A 190 31.05 21.73 -4.91
C VAL A 190 31.54 20.44 -5.53
N GLN A 191 31.29 19.31 -4.87
CA GLN A 191 31.61 17.99 -5.42
C GLN A 191 30.41 17.46 -6.22
N PRO A 192 30.62 16.54 -7.19
CA PRO A 192 29.54 15.96 -7.99
C PRO A 192 28.33 15.44 -7.20
N ILE A 193 28.55 14.85 -6.01
CA ILE A 193 27.44 14.35 -5.18
C ILE A 193 26.49 15.46 -4.74
N TRP A 194 26.97 16.67 -4.48
CA TRP A 194 26.12 17.79 -4.05
C TRP A 194 25.11 18.16 -5.14
N ILE A 195 25.57 18.17 -6.40
CA ILE A 195 24.73 18.46 -7.57
C ILE A 195 23.67 17.37 -7.73
N VAL A 196 24.06 16.10 -7.62
CA VAL A 196 23.13 14.98 -7.71
C VAL A 196 22.09 15.01 -6.59
N ILE A 197 22.49 15.25 -5.34
CA ILE A 197 21.57 15.37 -4.20
C ILE A 197 20.63 16.56 -4.38
N ALA A 198 21.12 17.70 -4.90
CA ALA A 198 20.28 18.85 -5.23
C ALA A 198 19.23 18.50 -6.31
N LEU A 199 19.62 17.80 -7.38
CA LEU A 199 18.69 17.36 -8.42
C LEU A 199 17.62 16.38 -7.87
N MET A 200 18.01 15.45 -7.00
CA MET A 200 17.06 14.56 -6.32
C MET A 200 16.09 15.34 -5.43
N THR A 201 16.58 16.36 -4.73
CA THR A 201 15.76 17.23 -3.88
C THR A 201 14.75 18.02 -4.71
N ILE A 202 15.20 18.62 -5.82
CA ILE A 202 14.30 19.34 -6.75
C ILE A 202 13.23 18.39 -7.30
N TYR A 203 13.62 17.17 -7.69
CA TYR A 203 12.66 16.18 -8.15
C TYR A 203 11.65 15.81 -7.06
N ALA A 204 12.09 15.72 -5.80
CA ALA A 204 11.26 15.33 -4.66
C ALA A 204 10.17 16.34 -4.32
N LEU A 205 10.40 17.63 -4.56
CA LEU A 205 9.42 18.70 -4.32
C LEU A 205 8.26 18.69 -5.34
N SER A 206 8.38 17.92 -6.43
CA SER A 206 7.42 17.85 -7.53
C SER A 206 7.19 19.18 -8.28
N ASN A 207 6.23 19.19 -9.20
CA ASN A 207 5.76 20.39 -9.90
C ASN A 207 4.91 21.32 -9.00
N VAL A 208 4.48 20.84 -7.84
CA VAL A 208 3.67 21.57 -6.85
C VAL A 208 4.46 21.64 -5.55
N VAL A 209 5.21 22.72 -5.38
CA VAL A 209 6.04 22.96 -4.20
C VAL A 209 5.16 23.48 -3.07
N THR A 210 5.27 22.86 -1.91
CA THR A 210 4.38 23.08 -0.76
C THR A 210 5.17 23.43 0.49
N PHE A 211 4.56 24.21 1.38
CA PHE A 211 5.06 24.52 2.72
C PHE A 211 3.90 24.40 3.70
N ASN A 212 3.98 23.44 4.63
CA ASN A 212 2.85 23.01 5.44
C ASN A 212 1.63 22.65 4.55
N GLU A 213 0.44 23.14 4.86
CA GLU A 213 -0.80 22.96 4.08
C GLU A 213 -0.85 23.81 2.79
N TYR A 214 0.08 24.77 2.62
CA TYR A 214 0.01 25.76 1.56
C TYR A 214 0.83 25.35 0.32
N ILE A 215 0.32 25.71 -0.85
CA ILE A 215 1.06 25.62 -2.11
C ILE A 215 1.84 26.93 -2.30
N VAL A 216 3.16 26.83 -2.40
CA VAL A 216 4.05 27.98 -2.56
C VAL A 216 4.24 28.29 -4.04
N ILE A 217 4.51 27.27 -4.86
CA ILE A 217 4.80 27.42 -6.30
C ILE A 217 4.21 26.25 -7.07
N LYS A 218 3.62 26.52 -8.24
CA LYS A 218 3.29 25.51 -9.25
C LYS A 218 4.04 25.82 -10.55
N TYR A 219 4.67 24.82 -11.14
CA TYR A 219 5.32 24.95 -12.44
C TYR A 219 5.23 23.66 -13.25
N PHE A 220 5.21 23.78 -14.58
CA PHE A 220 5.32 22.63 -15.47
C PHE A 220 6.80 22.31 -15.69
N GLY A 221 7.29 21.21 -15.11
CA GLY A 221 8.73 20.92 -15.14
C GLY A 221 9.12 19.59 -15.75
N PHE A 222 8.45 18.49 -15.35
CA PHE A 222 8.99 17.16 -15.60
C PHE A 222 8.24 16.35 -16.67
N PRO A 223 8.98 15.63 -17.55
CA PRO A 223 8.37 14.73 -18.53
C PRO A 223 7.58 13.57 -17.89
N LYS A 224 6.38 13.29 -18.44
CA LYS A 224 5.49 12.24 -17.94
C LYS A 224 6.14 10.86 -17.82
N PHE A 225 7.02 10.50 -18.76
CA PHE A 225 7.70 9.21 -18.74
C PHE A 225 8.57 9.00 -17.48
N ILE A 226 9.02 10.07 -16.81
CA ILE A 226 9.76 9.98 -15.55
C ILE A 226 8.78 10.03 -14.37
N THR A 227 7.84 10.99 -14.39
CA THR A 227 6.91 11.22 -13.28
C THR A 227 5.91 10.08 -13.07
N ASP A 228 5.53 9.36 -14.13
CA ASP A 228 4.63 8.21 -14.04
C ASP A 228 5.36 6.99 -13.46
N VAL A 229 6.63 6.82 -13.82
CA VAL A 229 7.48 5.75 -13.28
C VAL A 229 7.79 6.01 -11.80
N PHE A 230 8.12 7.24 -11.44
CA PHE A 230 8.50 7.64 -10.09
C PHE A 230 7.50 8.61 -9.47
N ARG A 231 6.21 8.25 -9.49
CA ARG A 231 5.12 9.06 -8.94
C ARG A 231 5.28 9.44 -7.46
N GLY A 232 5.98 8.62 -6.69
CA GLY A 232 6.33 8.88 -5.29
C GLY A 232 7.54 9.81 -5.19
N SER A 233 7.44 11.01 -5.75
CA SER A 233 8.58 11.93 -5.93
C SER A 233 9.25 12.27 -4.61
N GLY A 234 8.47 12.48 -3.55
CA GLY A 234 8.94 12.84 -2.21
C GLY A 234 10.01 11.90 -1.66
N ARG A 235 9.99 10.61 -2.04
CA ARG A 235 10.98 9.61 -1.63
C ARG A 235 12.42 9.97 -2.00
N PHE A 236 12.63 10.76 -3.06
CA PHE A 236 13.96 11.21 -3.47
C PHE A 236 14.62 12.15 -2.46
N ILE A 237 13.86 12.70 -1.50
CA ILE A 237 14.41 13.53 -0.42
C ILE A 237 15.29 12.73 0.55
N TRP A 238 15.14 11.40 0.60
CA TRP A 238 15.95 10.53 1.46
C TRP A 238 17.45 10.65 1.16
N GLY A 239 17.80 10.91 -0.11
CA GLY A 239 19.18 11.20 -0.50
C GLY A 239 19.74 12.40 0.28
N LEU A 240 19.00 13.51 0.32
CA LEU A 240 19.40 14.70 1.08
C LEU A 240 19.37 14.44 2.59
N HIS A 241 18.36 13.73 3.11
CA HIS A 241 18.28 13.36 4.51
C HIS A 241 19.57 12.65 4.99
N TYR A 242 19.97 11.56 4.33
CA TYR A 242 21.18 10.82 4.72
C TYR A 242 22.46 11.60 4.45
N PHE A 243 22.48 12.42 3.41
CA PHE A 243 23.61 13.29 3.13
C PHE A 243 23.81 14.33 4.25
N LEU A 244 22.73 14.95 4.76
CA LEU A 244 22.79 15.89 5.88
C LEU A 244 23.27 15.21 7.17
N VAL A 245 22.75 14.02 7.50
CA VAL A 245 23.22 13.23 8.65
C VAL A 245 24.73 12.95 8.53
N PHE A 246 25.17 12.44 7.37
CA PHE A 246 26.59 12.15 7.13
C PHE A 246 27.47 13.41 7.24
N VAL A 247 27.07 14.51 6.60
CA VAL A 247 27.82 15.77 6.62
C VAL A 247 27.89 16.32 8.04
N ALA A 248 26.81 16.30 8.81
CA ALA A 248 26.80 16.76 10.19
C ALA A 248 27.84 16.03 11.05
N ILE A 249 27.83 14.69 11.01
CA ILE A 249 28.79 13.85 11.75
C ILE A 249 30.23 14.12 11.28
N LYS A 250 30.43 14.18 9.96
CA LYS A 250 31.75 14.46 9.36
C LYS A 250 32.29 15.82 9.78
N LEU A 251 31.46 16.86 9.80
CA LEU A 251 31.86 18.21 10.20
C LEU A 251 32.30 18.23 11.67
N VAL A 252 31.60 17.55 12.58
CA VAL A 252 32.05 17.44 13.98
C VAL A 252 33.40 16.73 14.04
N HIS A 253 33.53 15.58 13.37
CA HIS A 253 34.75 14.78 13.34
C HIS A 253 35.96 15.57 12.82
N ASP A 254 35.80 16.30 11.71
CA ASP A 254 36.87 17.03 11.02
C ASP A 254 37.13 18.44 11.59
N SER A 255 36.30 18.90 12.53
CA SER A 255 36.48 20.21 13.17
C SER A 255 37.82 20.33 13.90
N LYS A 256 38.27 21.56 14.17
CA LYS A 256 39.49 21.81 14.97
C LYS A 256 39.21 21.88 16.47
N LEU A 257 38.01 21.48 16.91
CA LEU A 257 37.63 21.48 18.32
C LEU A 257 38.48 20.48 19.12
N PRO A 258 38.72 20.73 20.43
CA PRO A 258 39.35 19.74 21.30
C PRO A 258 38.58 18.42 21.27
N ILE A 259 39.29 17.29 21.34
CA ILE A 259 38.69 15.96 21.20
C ILE A 259 37.56 15.71 22.22
N VAL A 260 37.69 16.25 23.44
CA VAL A 260 36.67 16.16 24.50
C VAL A 260 35.38 16.87 24.08
N VAL A 261 35.50 18.07 23.48
CA VAL A 261 34.35 18.85 23.00
C VAL A 261 33.65 18.13 21.85
N LYS A 262 34.41 17.56 20.90
CA LYS A 262 33.84 16.77 19.80
C LYS A 262 33.00 15.59 20.31
N HIS A 263 33.55 14.83 21.25
CA HIS A 263 32.87 13.67 21.83
C HIS A 263 31.65 14.12 22.63
N PHE A 264 31.77 15.14 23.46
CA PHE A 264 30.66 15.68 24.22
C PHE A 264 29.52 16.14 23.30
N LEU A 265 29.84 16.91 22.26
CA LEU A 265 28.86 17.39 21.29
C LEU A 265 28.17 16.22 20.57
N PHE A 266 28.97 15.26 20.08
CA PHE A 266 28.46 14.11 19.34
C PHE A 266 27.57 13.20 20.20
N VAL A 267 28.02 12.84 21.41
CA VAL A 267 27.27 11.99 22.34
C VAL A 267 26.01 12.71 22.85
N SER A 268 26.10 13.99 23.22
CA SER A 268 24.96 14.75 23.74
C SER A 268 23.89 14.96 22.67
N ALA A 269 24.31 15.26 21.43
CA ALA A 269 23.37 15.38 20.32
C ALA A 269 22.73 14.02 19.98
N PHE A 270 23.46 12.91 20.07
CA PHE A 270 22.86 11.58 19.93
C PHE A 270 21.86 11.28 21.05
N ALA A 271 22.18 11.61 22.30
CA ALA A 271 21.26 11.43 23.41
C ALA A 271 19.98 12.25 23.22
N LEU A 272 20.11 13.47 22.71
CA LEU A 272 18.98 14.31 22.33
C LEU A 272 18.15 13.70 21.19
N GLN A 273 18.80 13.14 20.16
CA GLN A 273 18.15 12.42 19.08
C GLN A 273 17.31 11.25 19.62
N VAL A 274 17.87 10.45 20.53
CA VAL A 274 17.17 9.31 21.16
C VAL A 274 15.98 9.79 22.00
N TYR A 275 16.16 10.85 22.79
CA TYR A 275 15.07 11.42 23.58
C TYR A 275 13.94 11.94 22.69
N ASP A 276 14.28 12.69 21.64
CA ASP A 276 13.33 13.25 20.67
C ASP A 276 12.52 12.17 19.96
N LEU A 277 13.15 11.04 19.63
CA LEU A 277 12.56 9.94 18.89
C LEU A 277 11.99 8.82 19.77
N LYS A 278 11.97 8.96 21.10
CA LYS A 278 11.59 7.84 21.98
C LYS A 278 10.21 7.25 21.64
N ASP A 279 9.26 8.09 21.23
CA ASP A 279 7.89 7.69 20.85
C ASP A 279 7.81 6.95 19.51
N PHE A 280 8.80 7.10 18.63
CA PHE A 280 8.90 6.26 17.44
C PHE A 280 9.15 4.79 17.78
N PHE A 281 9.66 4.51 18.99
CA PHE A 281 9.99 3.17 19.47
C PHE A 281 9.01 2.63 20.52
N TYR A 282 8.11 3.46 21.06
CA TYR A 282 7.15 3.01 22.05
C TYR A 282 6.06 2.14 21.42
N ALA A 283 5.73 1.06 22.12
CA ALA A 283 4.95 -0.08 21.67
C ALA A 283 3.46 0.21 21.34
N ASP A 284 2.96 1.44 21.48
CA ASP A 284 1.59 1.73 21.04
C ASP A 284 1.45 1.75 19.51
N HIS A 285 2.54 2.02 18.77
CA HIS A 285 2.59 1.88 17.31
C HIS A 285 2.93 0.47 16.84
N TYR A 286 3.58 -0.32 17.71
CA TYR A 286 3.90 -1.73 17.48
C TYR A 286 3.30 -2.56 18.60
N LYS A 287 1.99 -2.42 18.85
CA LYS A 287 1.33 -3.35 19.76
C LYS A 287 1.60 -4.71 19.14
N ILE A 288 2.40 -5.51 19.83
CA ILE A 288 2.53 -6.93 19.54
C ILE A 288 1.18 -7.50 19.97
N ALA A 289 0.16 -7.23 19.15
CA ALA A 289 -1.07 -7.97 19.19
C ALA A 289 -0.64 -9.39 18.89
N SER A 290 -1.06 -10.33 19.73
CA SER A 290 -1.03 -11.73 19.35
C SER A 290 -1.83 -11.83 18.05
N TYR A 291 -1.14 -11.98 16.92
CA TYR A 291 -1.77 -12.32 15.67
C TYR A 291 -2.14 -13.79 15.77
N THR A 292 -3.41 -14.06 15.99
CA THR A 292 -3.96 -15.39 15.80
C THR A 292 -4.42 -15.44 14.34
N PRO A 293 -3.75 -16.22 13.47
CA PRO A 293 -4.21 -16.41 12.11
C PRO A 293 -5.69 -16.81 12.15
N LYS A 294 -6.53 -16.10 11.38
CA LYS A 294 -7.96 -16.44 11.29
C LYS A 294 -8.16 -17.77 10.58
N ILE A 295 -7.18 -18.14 9.77
CA ILE A 295 -7.13 -19.38 9.03
C ILE A 295 -6.17 -20.35 9.74
N ASN A 296 -6.66 -21.55 10.05
CA ASN A 296 -5.83 -22.65 10.55
C ASN A 296 -5.12 -23.33 9.37
N GLU A 297 -3.79 -23.19 9.30
CA GLU A 297 -2.96 -23.73 8.20
C GLU A 297 -3.08 -25.26 8.04
N GLU A 298 -3.16 -26.02 9.14
CA GLU A 298 -3.28 -27.50 9.08
C GLU A 298 -4.61 -27.92 8.45
N VAL A 299 -5.70 -27.23 8.82
CA VAL A 299 -7.03 -27.48 8.28
C VAL A 299 -7.08 -27.17 6.78
N TRP A 300 -6.43 -26.06 6.38
CA TRP A 300 -6.42 -25.65 4.98
C TRP A 300 -5.50 -26.50 4.11
N ALA A 301 -4.46 -27.10 4.67
CA ALA A 301 -3.61 -28.04 3.94
C ALA A 301 -4.38 -29.30 3.51
N ASP A 302 -5.17 -29.87 4.41
CA ASP A 302 -6.03 -31.02 4.07
C ASP A 302 -7.19 -30.60 3.15
N LEU A 303 -7.82 -29.45 3.43
CA LEU A 303 -8.92 -28.92 2.63
C LEU A 303 -8.52 -28.62 1.19
N THR A 304 -7.29 -28.20 0.93
CA THR A 304 -6.85 -27.79 -0.42
C THR A 304 -6.10 -28.88 -1.18
N LYS A 305 -5.93 -30.06 -0.57
CA LYS A 305 -5.24 -31.19 -1.20
C LYS A 305 -5.88 -31.58 -2.53
N GLY A 306 -5.10 -31.56 -3.61
CA GLY A 306 -5.58 -31.90 -4.95
C GLY A 306 -6.33 -30.77 -5.67
N ALA A 307 -6.56 -29.62 -5.02
CA ALA A 307 -6.96 -28.41 -5.70
C ALA A 307 -5.75 -27.78 -6.41
N GLU A 308 -6.01 -27.05 -7.50
CA GLU A 308 -4.99 -26.32 -8.27
C GLU A 308 -4.97 -24.83 -7.92
N ARG A 309 -6.12 -24.27 -7.49
CA ARG A 309 -6.30 -22.83 -7.28
C ARG A 309 -7.31 -22.50 -6.19
N LEU A 310 -7.05 -21.40 -5.50
CA LEU A 310 -8.04 -20.66 -4.70
C LEU A 310 -8.62 -19.51 -5.52
N VAL A 311 -9.87 -19.66 -5.95
CA VAL A 311 -10.62 -18.64 -6.69
C VAL A 311 -11.39 -17.79 -5.69
N MET A 312 -10.77 -16.67 -5.33
CA MET A 312 -11.40 -15.67 -4.49
C MET A 312 -12.38 -14.82 -5.31
N TYR A 313 -13.61 -14.64 -4.81
CA TYR A 313 -14.62 -13.79 -5.45
C TYR A 313 -15.14 -12.69 -4.51
N PRO A 314 -15.12 -11.41 -4.94
CA PRO A 314 -14.58 -10.90 -6.21
C PRO A 314 -13.05 -11.05 -6.30
N PRO A 315 -12.46 -11.28 -7.48
CA PRO A 315 -11.02 -11.48 -7.57
C PRO A 315 -10.24 -10.16 -7.40
N TYR A 316 -9.01 -10.29 -6.92
CA TYR A 316 -8.06 -9.20 -6.70
C TYR A 316 -8.50 -8.16 -5.65
N GLN A 317 -9.20 -8.59 -4.60
CA GLN A 317 -9.60 -7.75 -3.46
C GLN A 317 -8.62 -7.85 -2.30
N TRP A 318 -8.65 -6.90 -1.37
CA TRP A 318 -7.77 -6.95 -0.18
C TRP A 318 -8.42 -7.63 1.02
N GLY A 319 -9.74 -7.76 1.05
CA GLY A 319 -10.49 -8.31 2.17
C GLY A 319 -11.77 -8.98 1.72
N TYR A 320 -12.15 -10.08 2.38
CA TYR A 320 -13.43 -10.75 2.17
C TYR A 320 -14.24 -10.84 3.46
N GLY A 321 -13.61 -11.32 4.54
CA GLY A 321 -14.15 -11.34 5.91
C GLY A 321 -13.51 -10.31 6.84
N SER A 322 -12.26 -9.90 6.55
CA SER A 322 -11.63 -8.75 7.19
C SER A 322 -10.65 -8.03 6.28
N GLU A 323 -10.32 -6.80 6.66
CA GLU A 323 -9.29 -6.02 5.97
C GLU A 323 -7.96 -6.80 5.95
N PHE A 324 -7.36 -6.93 4.76
CA PHE A 324 -6.08 -7.60 4.53
C PHE A 324 -6.05 -9.12 4.75
N ASP A 325 -7.19 -9.81 4.84
CA ASP A 325 -7.22 -11.29 4.96
C ASP A 325 -6.64 -12.02 3.74
N PHE A 326 -6.39 -11.32 2.64
CA PHE A 326 -5.64 -11.87 1.51
C PHE A 326 -4.26 -12.39 1.91
N PHE A 327 -3.63 -11.87 2.98
CA PHE A 327 -2.34 -12.38 3.48
C PHE A 327 -2.46 -13.84 3.95
N ASP A 328 -3.55 -14.17 4.67
CA ASP A 328 -3.77 -15.53 5.17
C ASP A 328 -3.99 -16.49 4.00
N PHE A 329 -4.86 -16.13 3.05
CA PHE A 329 -5.09 -16.97 1.88
C PHE A 329 -3.85 -17.07 0.98
N ALA A 330 -3.06 -16.02 0.86
CA ALA A 330 -1.81 -16.06 0.11
C ALA A 330 -0.79 -16.99 0.79
N ASN A 331 -0.70 -17.00 2.12
CA ASN A 331 0.14 -17.96 2.85
C ASN A 331 -0.32 -19.39 2.60
N VAL A 332 -1.63 -19.67 2.76
CA VAL A 332 -2.21 -20.98 2.44
C VAL A 332 -1.89 -21.41 1.01
N ALA A 333 -2.03 -20.51 0.03
CA ALA A 333 -1.74 -20.81 -1.36
C ALA A 333 -0.25 -21.14 -1.59
N VAL A 334 0.67 -20.39 -0.97
CA VAL A 334 2.11 -20.64 -1.08
C VAL A 334 2.49 -21.99 -0.46
N GLU A 335 2.01 -22.27 0.75
CA GLU A 335 2.32 -23.52 1.47
C GLU A 335 1.78 -24.76 0.75
N ASN A 336 0.60 -24.63 0.15
CA ASN A 336 -0.08 -25.72 -0.54
C ASN A 336 0.15 -25.73 -2.07
N LYS A 337 1.01 -24.84 -2.58
CA LYS A 337 1.37 -24.70 -4.01
C LYS A 337 0.16 -24.48 -4.92
N LEU A 338 -0.78 -23.66 -4.48
CA LEU A 338 -1.98 -23.28 -5.21
C LEU A 338 -1.76 -21.97 -5.96
N ASP A 339 -2.37 -21.84 -7.13
CA ASP A 339 -2.63 -20.52 -7.69
C ASP A 339 -3.64 -19.76 -6.81
N ILE A 340 -3.61 -18.43 -6.81
CA ILE A 340 -4.60 -17.61 -6.10
C ILE A 340 -5.00 -16.38 -6.92
N THR A 341 -6.29 -16.07 -6.94
CA THR A 341 -6.85 -14.95 -7.72
C THR A 341 -6.86 -13.62 -6.96
N THR A 342 -6.21 -13.58 -5.80
CA THR A 342 -6.09 -12.36 -4.99
C THR A 342 -4.66 -12.09 -4.55
N GLY A 343 -4.39 -10.84 -4.16
CA GLY A 343 -3.06 -10.44 -3.69
C GLY A 343 -2.74 -8.97 -3.93
N TYR A 344 -1.91 -8.42 -3.04
CA TYR A 344 -1.38 -7.07 -3.16
C TYR A 344 -0.19 -7.01 -4.11
N LEU A 345 -0.37 -6.34 -5.25
CA LEU A 345 0.71 -6.06 -6.20
C LEU A 345 0.87 -4.54 -6.36
N ALA A 346 2.08 -4.03 -6.16
CA ALA A 346 2.39 -2.60 -6.34
C ALA A 346 2.15 -2.12 -7.79
N ARG A 347 2.31 -3.01 -8.77
CA ARG A 347 1.93 -2.82 -10.18
C ARG A 347 1.29 -4.11 -10.69
N ASN A 348 0.27 -4.00 -11.52
CA ASN A 348 -0.46 -5.15 -12.04
C ASN A 348 -0.85 -4.97 -13.50
N HIS A 349 -0.99 -6.08 -14.21
CA HIS A 349 -1.48 -6.10 -15.58
C HIS A 349 -3.01 -5.88 -15.59
N ARG A 350 -3.44 -4.61 -15.55
CA ARG A 350 -4.88 -4.24 -15.43
C ARG A 350 -5.79 -4.90 -16.47
N LYS A 351 -5.35 -4.95 -17.74
CA LYS A 351 -6.12 -5.57 -18.82
C LYS A 351 -6.39 -7.06 -18.56
N ALA A 352 -5.35 -7.87 -18.35
CA ALA A 352 -5.48 -9.28 -17.97
C ALA A 352 -6.34 -9.50 -16.71
N ARG A 353 -6.22 -8.66 -15.67
CA ARG A 353 -7.10 -8.75 -14.49
C ARG A 353 -8.57 -8.49 -14.84
N ASN A 354 -8.86 -7.53 -15.70
CA ASN A 354 -10.23 -7.26 -16.13
C ASN A 354 -10.77 -8.36 -17.05
N GLU A 355 -9.94 -8.89 -17.94
CA GLU A 355 -10.29 -10.05 -18.77
C GLU A 355 -10.63 -11.26 -17.90
N TYR A 356 -9.81 -11.59 -16.90
CA TYR A 356 -10.10 -12.67 -15.97
C TYR A 356 -11.39 -12.43 -15.16
N ARG A 357 -11.63 -11.19 -14.69
CA ARG A 357 -12.91 -10.84 -14.04
C ARG A 357 -14.11 -11.14 -14.94
N HIS A 358 -14.06 -10.73 -16.21
CA HIS A 358 -15.14 -10.99 -17.14
C HIS A 358 -15.35 -12.48 -17.42
N VAL A 359 -14.26 -13.27 -17.52
CA VAL A 359 -14.33 -14.72 -17.65
C VAL A 359 -15.00 -15.34 -16.42
N LEU A 360 -14.55 -14.96 -15.22
CA LEU A 360 -15.09 -15.49 -13.96
C LEU A 360 -16.56 -15.08 -13.77
N ASP A 361 -16.91 -13.82 -14.01
CA ASP A 361 -18.30 -13.35 -13.94
C ASP A 361 -19.19 -14.10 -14.93
N SER A 362 -18.74 -14.34 -16.17
CA SER A 362 -19.52 -15.11 -17.15
C SER A 362 -19.70 -16.57 -16.74
N LEU A 363 -18.66 -17.20 -16.16
CA LEU A 363 -18.73 -18.56 -15.62
C LEU A 363 -19.79 -18.64 -14.52
N LEU A 364 -19.74 -17.73 -13.55
CA LEU A 364 -20.70 -17.68 -12.44
C LEU A 364 -22.13 -17.38 -12.91
N GLU A 365 -22.28 -16.49 -13.91
CA GLU A 365 -23.59 -16.13 -14.46
C GLU A 365 -24.22 -17.22 -15.33
N LYS A 366 -23.42 -18.01 -16.06
CA LYS A 366 -23.94 -19.16 -16.81
C LYS A 366 -24.21 -20.32 -15.86
N GLY A 367 -23.23 -20.64 -15.03
CA GLY A 367 -23.27 -21.72 -14.05
C GLY A 367 -23.50 -23.11 -14.63
N THR A 368 -23.17 -23.34 -15.91
CA THR A 368 -23.41 -24.61 -16.63
C THR A 368 -22.25 -25.58 -16.53
N ASP A 369 -21.04 -25.07 -16.37
CA ASP A 369 -19.79 -25.82 -16.22
C ASP A 369 -18.76 -24.95 -15.49
N LEU A 370 -17.68 -25.59 -15.01
CA LEU A 370 -16.59 -24.92 -14.30
C LEU A 370 -15.37 -24.63 -15.18
N GLY A 371 -15.35 -25.08 -16.45
CA GLY A 371 -14.21 -24.90 -17.36
C GLY A 371 -12.85 -25.20 -16.71
N GLU A 372 -11.92 -24.24 -16.81
CA GLU A 372 -10.58 -24.31 -16.22
C GLU A 372 -10.59 -24.30 -14.68
N GLU A 373 -11.70 -23.93 -14.04
CA GLU A 373 -11.83 -23.84 -12.59
C GLU A 373 -12.44 -25.11 -11.96
N GLN A 374 -12.48 -26.22 -12.71
CA GLN A 374 -13.00 -27.50 -12.23
C GLN A 374 -12.25 -28.04 -11.00
N ASN A 375 -10.95 -27.74 -10.87
CA ASN A 375 -10.10 -28.15 -9.75
C ASN A 375 -9.82 -26.98 -8.79
N SER A 376 -10.69 -25.96 -8.79
CA SER A 376 -10.49 -24.74 -8.02
C SER A 376 -11.50 -24.62 -6.88
N ILE A 377 -11.03 -24.31 -5.68
CA ILE A 377 -11.92 -24.01 -4.56
C ILE A 377 -12.29 -22.53 -4.63
N PHE A 378 -13.59 -22.26 -4.70
CA PHE A 378 -14.10 -20.90 -4.69
C PHE A 378 -14.26 -20.42 -3.25
N VAL A 379 -13.74 -19.23 -2.96
CA VAL A 379 -13.85 -18.59 -1.65
C VAL A 379 -14.46 -17.20 -1.83
N SER A 380 -15.51 -16.92 -1.07
CA SER A 380 -16.18 -15.62 -1.08
C SER A 380 -16.62 -15.23 0.33
N ASN A 381 -17.38 -14.15 0.44
CA ASN A 381 -18.04 -13.76 1.67
C ASN A 381 -19.57 -13.83 1.50
N GLU A 382 -20.31 -13.59 2.56
CA GLU A 382 -21.78 -13.64 2.54
C GLU A 382 -22.39 -12.64 1.54
N GLN A 383 -21.79 -11.45 1.42
CA GLN A 383 -22.26 -10.39 0.52
C GLN A 383 -22.28 -10.85 -0.95
N TYR A 384 -21.32 -11.68 -1.36
CA TYR A 384 -21.20 -12.16 -2.74
C TYR A 384 -21.58 -13.63 -2.94
N ALA A 385 -22.05 -14.32 -1.89
CA ALA A 385 -22.44 -15.73 -1.94
C ALA A 385 -23.49 -16.00 -3.04
N TYR A 386 -24.40 -15.05 -3.28
CA TYR A 386 -25.44 -15.15 -4.31
C TYR A 386 -24.88 -15.35 -5.72
N ARG A 387 -23.61 -15.01 -5.99
CA ARG A 387 -22.98 -15.22 -7.31
C ARG A 387 -22.63 -16.68 -7.58
N LEU A 388 -22.64 -17.52 -6.54
CA LEU A 388 -22.36 -18.96 -6.62
C LEU A 388 -23.65 -19.80 -6.74
N ASP A 389 -24.83 -19.17 -6.76
CA ASP A 389 -26.13 -19.84 -6.68
C ASP A 389 -26.38 -20.81 -7.85
N LYS A 390 -26.05 -20.41 -9.07
CA LYS A 390 -26.22 -21.26 -10.26
C LYS A 390 -25.31 -22.47 -10.25
N LEU A 391 -24.05 -22.30 -9.82
CA LEU A 391 -23.13 -23.42 -9.67
C LEU A 391 -23.65 -24.44 -8.66
N TYR A 392 -24.21 -23.94 -7.55
CA TYR A 392 -24.81 -24.79 -6.52
C TYR A 392 -26.07 -25.50 -7.04
N LYS A 393 -27.03 -24.75 -7.59
CA LYS A 393 -28.31 -25.29 -8.12
C LYS A 393 -28.12 -26.31 -9.24
N ASN A 394 -27.11 -26.13 -10.09
CA ASN A 394 -26.79 -27.05 -11.16
C ASN A 394 -25.92 -28.24 -10.71
N ASN A 395 -25.72 -28.43 -9.40
CA ASN A 395 -24.89 -29.49 -8.84
C ASN A 395 -23.50 -29.54 -9.49
N LEU A 396 -22.83 -28.39 -9.56
CA LEU A 396 -21.42 -28.30 -9.95
C LEU A 396 -20.50 -28.18 -8.73
N VAL A 397 -21.00 -27.55 -7.66
CA VAL A 397 -20.28 -27.34 -6.40
C VAL A 397 -21.14 -27.75 -5.20
N LYS A 398 -20.50 -28.09 -4.08
CA LYS A 398 -21.12 -28.05 -2.76
C LYS A 398 -20.67 -26.79 -2.02
N ALA A 399 -21.55 -26.22 -1.22
CA ALA A 399 -21.30 -24.98 -0.49
C ALA A 399 -21.20 -25.20 1.02
N PHE A 400 -20.23 -24.53 1.63
CA PHE A 400 -19.97 -24.57 3.07
C PHE A 400 -19.68 -23.16 3.58
N LYS A 401 -20.03 -22.89 4.82
CA LYS A 401 -19.66 -21.68 5.55
C LYS A 401 -18.55 -22.00 6.55
N PHE A 402 -17.54 -21.14 6.58
CA PHE A 402 -16.43 -21.17 7.52
C PHE A 402 -16.22 -19.76 8.06
N ASP A 403 -16.54 -19.53 9.34
CA ASP A 403 -16.53 -18.19 9.94
C ASP A 403 -17.33 -17.17 9.08
N THR A 404 -16.68 -16.14 8.56
CA THR A 404 -17.26 -15.13 7.65
C THR A 404 -17.17 -15.49 6.16
N TYR A 405 -16.57 -16.63 5.84
CA TYR A 405 -16.26 -17.06 4.48
C TYR A 405 -17.26 -18.11 3.96
N ILE A 406 -17.46 -18.05 2.66
CA ILE A 406 -18.28 -18.99 1.90
C ILE A 406 -17.34 -19.77 0.97
N LEU A 407 -17.35 -21.08 1.12
CA LEU A 407 -16.59 -22.01 0.30
C LEU A 407 -17.54 -22.69 -0.67
N ALA A 408 -17.24 -22.65 -1.96
CA ALA A 408 -17.88 -23.49 -2.97
C ALA A 408 -16.82 -24.43 -3.56
N VAL A 409 -17.00 -25.73 -3.30
CA VAL A 409 -16.04 -26.78 -3.67
C VAL A 409 -16.61 -27.59 -4.82
N PRO A 410 -15.92 -27.66 -5.98
CA PRO A 410 -16.32 -28.49 -7.10
C PRO A 410 -16.56 -29.95 -6.70
N ILE A 411 -17.61 -30.58 -7.25
CA ILE A 411 -17.98 -31.96 -6.90
C ILE A 411 -16.92 -32.99 -7.33
N VAL A 412 -16.03 -32.63 -8.25
CA VAL A 412 -14.87 -33.45 -8.62
C VAL A 412 -13.87 -33.58 -7.47
N LEU A 413 -13.79 -32.60 -6.56
CA LEU A 413 -12.94 -32.59 -5.36
C LEU A 413 -13.62 -33.32 -4.19
N LYS A 414 -13.91 -34.61 -4.40
CA LYS A 414 -14.69 -35.44 -3.47
C LYS A 414 -14.04 -35.58 -2.10
N ASP A 415 -12.73 -35.71 -2.05
CA ASP A 415 -11.99 -35.88 -0.80
C ASP A 415 -12.04 -34.61 0.05
N ASN A 416 -11.99 -33.44 -0.59
CA ASN A 416 -12.09 -32.13 0.03
C ASN A 416 -13.50 -31.92 0.62
N ILE A 417 -14.54 -32.28 -0.15
CA ILE A 417 -15.93 -32.29 0.33
C ILE A 417 -16.08 -33.24 1.52
N ALA A 418 -15.58 -34.46 1.43
CA ALA A 418 -15.66 -35.45 2.51
C ALA A 418 -14.85 -35.04 3.74
N TYR A 419 -13.80 -34.24 3.58
CA TYR A 419 -13.10 -33.61 4.69
C TYR A 419 -13.98 -32.56 5.38
N LEU A 420 -14.59 -31.65 4.63
CA LEU A 420 -15.48 -30.62 5.17
C LEU A 420 -16.67 -31.22 5.92
N GLU A 421 -17.32 -32.24 5.34
CA GLU A 421 -18.47 -32.92 5.96
C GLU A 421 -18.12 -33.68 7.25
N ARG A 422 -16.85 -34.05 7.45
CA ARG A 422 -16.35 -34.69 8.68
C ARG A 422 -16.01 -33.70 9.80
N HIS A 423 -15.97 -32.41 9.50
CA HIS A 423 -15.65 -31.35 10.47
C HIS A 423 -16.78 -30.30 10.55
N PRO A 424 -18.03 -30.71 10.84
CA PRO A 424 -19.20 -29.84 10.84
C PRO A 424 -19.15 -28.74 11.90
N GLU A 425 -18.30 -28.88 12.92
CA GLU A 425 -18.07 -27.85 13.95
C GLU A 425 -17.28 -26.63 13.43
N GLN A 426 -16.57 -26.79 12.32
CA GLN A 426 -15.81 -25.71 11.65
C GLN A 426 -16.45 -25.30 10.33
N PHE A 427 -16.97 -26.27 9.57
CA PHE A 427 -17.49 -26.06 8.22
C PHE A 427 -18.94 -26.49 8.13
N TYR A 428 -19.83 -25.51 8.03
CA TYR A 428 -21.26 -25.75 8.02
C TYR A 428 -21.75 -25.90 6.58
N PRO A 429 -22.32 -27.04 6.16
CA PRO A 429 -22.96 -27.13 4.86
C PRO A 429 -24.07 -26.07 4.75
N ILE A 430 -24.11 -25.35 3.64
CA ILE A 430 -25.13 -24.32 3.40
C ILE A 430 -25.81 -24.54 2.06
N THR A 431 -27.02 -24.00 1.94
CA THR A 431 -27.72 -23.86 0.67
C THR A 431 -27.51 -22.44 0.16
N ILE A 432 -27.12 -22.30 -1.11
CA ILE A 432 -27.02 -20.99 -1.76
C ILE A 432 -28.26 -20.78 -2.61
N GLU A 433 -29.20 -20.02 -2.08
CA GLU A 433 -30.39 -19.60 -2.79
C GLU A 433 -30.35 -18.10 -3.00
N ARG A 434 -30.36 -17.69 -4.27
CA ARG A 434 -30.71 -16.33 -4.64
C ARG A 434 -32.23 -16.23 -4.60
N GLU A 435 -32.75 -15.64 -3.53
CA GLU A 435 -34.16 -15.30 -3.39
C GLU A 435 -34.42 -13.99 -4.14
N GLY A 436 -35.39 -14.01 -5.06
CA GLY A 436 -35.82 -12.79 -5.74
C GLY A 436 -36.54 -11.84 -4.78
N MET A 437 -36.57 -10.54 -5.06
CA MET A 437 -37.29 -9.60 -4.20
C MET A 437 -38.79 -9.94 -4.08
N ALA A 438 -39.44 -10.35 -5.17
CA ALA A 438 -40.84 -10.79 -5.16
C ALA A 438 -41.02 -12.04 -4.27
N GLU A 439 -40.18 -13.05 -4.48
CA GLU A 439 -40.20 -14.31 -3.72
C GLU A 439 -39.98 -14.07 -2.21
N PHE A 440 -39.05 -13.19 -1.85
CA PHE A 440 -38.83 -12.76 -0.46
C PHE A 440 -40.10 -12.12 0.11
N LEU A 441 -40.71 -11.18 -0.61
CA LEU A 441 -41.90 -10.48 -0.13
C LEU A 441 -43.12 -11.42 -0.01
N GLU A 442 -43.28 -12.40 -0.91
CA GLU A 442 -44.32 -13.44 -0.84
C GLU A 442 -44.13 -14.32 0.40
N LYS A 443 -42.92 -14.80 0.63
CA LYS A 443 -42.60 -15.64 1.80
C LYS A 443 -42.77 -14.91 3.11
N HIS A 444 -42.53 -13.60 3.12
CA HIS A 444 -42.65 -12.73 4.28
C HIS A 444 -43.95 -11.94 4.32
N GLU A 445 -44.99 -12.34 3.57
CA GLU A 445 -46.27 -11.63 3.48
C GLU A 445 -46.88 -11.36 4.87
N ASN A 446 -46.76 -12.30 5.81
CA ASN A 446 -47.30 -12.17 7.17
C ASN A 446 -46.44 -11.32 8.13
N HIS A 447 -45.32 -10.76 7.69
CA HIS A 447 -44.44 -9.91 8.49
C HIS A 447 -44.58 -8.43 8.12
N ILE A 448 -44.12 -7.55 9.01
CA ILE A 448 -43.87 -6.15 8.66
C ILE A 448 -42.50 -6.10 7.98
N VAL A 449 -42.44 -5.68 6.72
CA VAL A 449 -41.18 -5.54 5.97
C VAL A 449 -40.92 -4.06 5.74
N PHE A 450 -39.77 -3.59 6.22
CA PHE A 450 -39.26 -2.25 5.90
C PHE A 450 -38.34 -2.34 4.69
N PHE A 451 -38.59 -1.50 3.70
CA PHE A 451 -37.82 -1.45 2.47
C PHE A 451 -37.31 -0.04 2.24
N THR A 452 -36.03 0.09 1.87
CA THR A 452 -35.42 1.38 1.52
C THR A 452 -34.48 1.20 0.34
N ILE A 453 -34.48 2.16 -0.59
CA ILE A 453 -33.49 2.24 -1.66
C ILE A 453 -32.33 3.12 -1.18
N ARG A 454 -31.10 2.62 -1.35
CA ARG A 454 -29.86 3.34 -1.07
C ARG A 454 -29.06 3.50 -2.37
N ASP A 455 -28.68 4.73 -2.68
CA ASP A 455 -27.96 5.15 -3.91
C ASP A 455 -28.76 4.93 -5.21
N GLU A 456 -28.97 3.69 -5.63
CA GLU A 456 -29.69 3.33 -6.86
C GLU A 456 -30.33 1.95 -6.70
N GLY A 457 -31.64 1.82 -6.99
CA GLY A 457 -32.37 0.55 -6.85
C GLY A 457 -33.36 0.28 -7.98
N THR A 458 -33.36 1.08 -9.04
CA THR A 458 -34.33 1.01 -10.14
C THR A 458 -33.78 0.32 -11.37
N HIS A 459 -32.46 0.41 -11.63
CA HIS A 459 -31.86 -0.10 -12.87
C HIS A 459 -31.87 -1.63 -12.97
N GLN A 460 -31.67 -2.33 -11.85
CA GLN A 460 -31.66 -3.80 -11.80
C GLN A 460 -32.94 -4.42 -11.24
N LEU A 461 -33.97 -3.60 -11.00
CA LEU A 461 -35.25 -4.11 -10.52
C LEU A 461 -35.96 -4.88 -11.65
N CYS A 462 -36.06 -6.20 -11.51
CA CYS A 462 -36.68 -7.04 -12.53
C CYS A 462 -38.19 -6.80 -12.63
N GLU A 463 -38.78 -7.13 -13.78
CA GLU A 463 -40.22 -6.93 -14.00
C GLU A 463 -41.11 -7.75 -13.06
N GLU A 464 -40.64 -8.90 -12.59
CA GLU A 464 -41.31 -9.70 -11.57
C GLU A 464 -41.42 -8.93 -10.26
N ALA A 465 -40.32 -8.35 -9.78
CA ALA A 465 -40.29 -7.51 -8.58
C ALA A 465 -41.15 -6.25 -8.75
N LYS A 466 -41.08 -5.58 -9.92
CA LYS A 466 -41.96 -4.43 -10.22
C LYS A 466 -43.43 -4.81 -10.22
N THR A 467 -43.77 -5.96 -10.78
CA THR A 467 -45.16 -6.44 -10.85
C THR A 467 -45.68 -6.76 -9.45
N TYR A 468 -44.87 -7.45 -8.64
CA TYR A 468 -45.21 -7.70 -7.23
C TYR A 468 -45.42 -6.39 -6.48
N LEU A 469 -44.48 -5.45 -6.57
CA LEU A 469 -44.56 -4.14 -5.93
C LEU A 469 -45.80 -3.34 -6.39
N ARG A 470 -46.11 -3.35 -7.68
CA ARG A 470 -47.34 -2.74 -8.24
C ARG A 470 -48.60 -3.37 -7.63
N ASN A 471 -48.65 -4.70 -7.56
CA ASN A 471 -49.79 -5.43 -7.00
C ASN A 471 -49.94 -5.16 -5.50
N ALA A 472 -48.83 -5.01 -4.78
CA ALA A 472 -48.78 -4.60 -3.38
C ALA A 472 -49.18 -3.12 -3.16
N GLY A 473 -49.37 -2.33 -4.21
CA GLY A 473 -49.75 -0.91 -4.12
C GLY A 473 -48.58 0.07 -4.02
N ALA A 474 -47.34 -0.38 -4.22
CA ALA A 474 -46.16 0.49 -4.22
C ALA A 474 -46.14 1.41 -5.45
N LYS A 475 -45.69 2.66 -5.28
CA LYS A 475 -45.48 3.63 -6.36
C LYS A 475 -44.19 3.36 -7.17
N VAL A 476 -43.88 2.10 -7.45
CA VAL A 476 -42.62 1.66 -8.07
C VAL A 476 -42.42 2.23 -9.48
N ASP A 477 -43.50 2.42 -10.26
CA ASP A 477 -43.42 2.99 -11.62
C ASP A 477 -43.05 4.47 -11.63
N SER A 478 -43.17 5.14 -10.49
CA SER A 478 -42.80 6.56 -10.33
C SER A 478 -41.33 6.76 -10.02
N LEU A 479 -40.59 5.68 -9.72
CA LEU A 479 -39.18 5.71 -9.39
C LEU A 479 -38.34 5.80 -10.65
N VAL A 480 -37.43 6.78 -10.68
CA VAL A 480 -36.40 6.90 -11.70
C VAL A 480 -35.01 6.66 -11.12
N PHE A 481 -34.01 6.60 -11.99
CA PHE A 481 -32.60 6.41 -11.61
C PHE A 481 -32.18 7.37 -10.50
N LYS A 482 -31.69 6.82 -9.38
CA LYS A 482 -31.28 7.52 -8.13
C LYS A 482 -32.39 8.15 -7.28
N ASP A 483 -33.64 7.76 -7.49
CA ASP A 483 -34.69 8.13 -6.55
C ASP A 483 -34.50 7.41 -5.20
N ALA A 484 -34.75 8.14 -4.12
CA ALA A 484 -34.87 7.56 -2.79
C ALA A 484 -36.29 7.02 -2.64
N TYR A 485 -36.44 5.85 -2.03
CA TYR A 485 -37.72 5.24 -1.73
C TYR A 485 -37.66 4.63 -0.34
N VAL A 486 -38.72 4.81 0.44
CA VAL A 486 -38.97 4.09 1.67
C VAL A 486 -40.39 3.52 1.62
N GLY A 487 -40.53 2.25 1.98
CA GLY A 487 -41.80 1.54 1.99
C GLY A 487 -41.93 0.64 3.21
N VAL A 488 -43.15 0.52 3.72
CA VAL A 488 -43.52 -0.44 4.77
C VAL A 488 -44.59 -1.35 4.18
N PHE A 489 -44.33 -2.65 4.20
CA PHE A 489 -45.22 -3.69 3.72
C PHE A 489 -45.77 -4.48 4.89
N LEU A 490 -47.06 -4.80 4.86
CA LEU A 490 -47.73 -5.65 5.85
C LEU A 490 -48.82 -6.44 5.14
N LYS A 491 -48.85 -7.78 5.31
CA LYS A 491 -49.83 -8.66 4.67
C LYS A 491 -49.84 -8.54 3.15
N GLY A 492 -48.65 -8.41 2.55
CA GLY A 492 -48.50 -8.31 1.10
C GLY A 492 -48.88 -6.95 0.50
N GLU A 493 -49.35 -6.01 1.31
CA GLU A 493 -49.75 -4.67 0.87
C GLU A 493 -48.79 -3.60 1.42
N VAL A 494 -48.61 -2.52 0.64
CA VAL A 494 -47.94 -1.30 1.08
C VAL A 494 -48.87 -0.54 2.01
N VAL A 495 -48.48 -0.46 3.28
CA VAL A 495 -49.18 0.37 4.28
C VAL A 495 -48.61 1.77 4.39
N PHE A 496 -47.38 1.97 3.91
CA PHE A 496 -46.75 3.29 3.79
C PHE A 496 -45.71 3.26 2.67
N ASP A 497 -45.71 4.27 1.80
CA ASP A 497 -44.58 4.53 0.92
C ASP A 497 -44.35 6.02 0.63
N GLU A 498 -43.07 6.38 0.52
CA GLU A 498 -42.64 7.71 0.15
C GLU A 498 -41.43 7.63 -0.80
N TYR A 499 -41.36 8.54 -1.76
CA TYR A 499 -40.24 8.64 -2.68
C TYR A 499 -39.83 10.08 -2.91
N SER A 500 -38.54 10.29 -3.14
CA SER A 500 -37.98 11.58 -3.50
C SER A 500 -37.15 11.46 -4.76
N LYS A 501 -37.37 12.41 -5.67
CA LYS A 501 -36.51 12.59 -6.83
C LYS A 501 -35.18 13.21 -6.42
N ASN A 502 -34.06 12.63 -6.85
CA ASN A 502 -32.72 13.20 -6.68
C ASN A 502 -32.35 13.61 -5.22
N PHE A 503 -32.36 12.66 -4.29
CA PHE A 503 -31.63 12.72 -3.00
C PHE A 503 -32.10 13.68 -1.88
N GLN A 504 -33.36 14.15 -1.83
CA GLN A 504 -33.87 14.86 -0.63
C GLN A 504 -35.29 14.45 -0.21
N LEU A 505 -35.40 13.42 0.64
CA LEU A 505 -36.59 13.24 1.49
C LEU A 505 -36.54 14.28 2.61
N GLU A 506 -37.13 15.46 2.40
CA GLU A 506 -37.47 16.40 3.48
C GLU A 506 -38.96 16.33 3.79
N LYS A 507 -39.32 15.78 4.96
CA LYS A 507 -40.48 16.27 5.73
C LYS A 507 -40.41 15.91 7.21
N SER A 508 -40.85 16.87 8.01
CA SER A 508 -40.92 16.87 9.47
C SER A 508 -41.99 15.92 10.00
N TRP A 509 -41.62 15.09 10.99
CA TRP A 509 -42.56 14.30 11.78
C TRP A 509 -43.25 15.20 12.80
N GLU A 510 -44.59 15.31 12.75
CA GLU A 510 -45.35 15.67 13.94
C GLU A 510 -45.45 14.41 14.81
N ALA A 511 -44.88 14.50 16.01
CA ALA A 511 -44.75 13.39 16.95
C ALA A 511 -46.14 12.85 17.34
N GLY A 512 -46.39 11.57 17.06
CA GLY A 512 -47.70 11.01 17.39
C GLY A 512 -47.93 9.52 17.16
N THR A 513 -46.94 8.62 17.22
CA THR A 513 -47.18 7.23 17.65
C THR A 513 -45.86 6.48 17.87
N VAL A 514 -45.65 6.00 19.09
CA VAL A 514 -44.60 5.06 19.45
C VAL A 514 -45.03 3.68 18.98
N LEU A 515 -44.23 3.01 18.14
CA LEU A 515 -44.30 1.56 17.97
C LEU A 515 -43.08 0.96 18.66
N GLU A 516 -43.30 0.44 19.86
CA GLU A 516 -42.40 -0.45 20.56
C GLU A 516 -42.27 -1.77 19.78
N ASN A 517 -41.01 -2.25 19.70
CA ASN A 517 -40.53 -3.58 19.32
C ASN A 517 -39.93 -3.76 17.92
N GLY A 518 -38.63 -4.08 17.93
CA GLY A 518 -37.95 -4.92 16.94
C GLY A 518 -37.48 -4.25 15.65
N VAL A 519 -36.44 -3.42 15.73
CA VAL A 519 -35.73 -2.93 14.54
C VAL A 519 -34.61 -3.92 14.18
N TYR A 520 -34.69 -4.53 13.01
CA TYR A 520 -33.54 -5.10 12.31
C TYR A 520 -33.15 -4.14 11.18
N SER A 521 -31.96 -3.54 11.26
CA SER A 521 -31.40 -2.76 10.15
C SER A 521 -30.59 -3.68 9.24
N PHE A 522 -30.90 -3.70 7.94
CA PHE A 522 -29.95 -4.17 6.93
C PHE A 522 -29.01 -3.02 6.58
N GLN A 523 -27.83 -3.03 7.21
CA GLN A 523 -26.67 -2.30 6.71
C GLN A 523 -25.94 -3.21 5.72
N ASN A 524 -25.74 -2.75 4.48
CA ASN A 524 -24.59 -3.20 3.69
C ASN A 524 -23.61 -2.03 3.59
N GLN A 525 -22.49 -2.17 4.30
CA GLN A 525 -21.19 -1.78 3.77
C GLN A 525 -20.80 -2.76 2.66
#